data_AF-A0A6V7LLV4-F1
#
_entry.id   AF-A0A6V7LLV4-F1
#
_cell.length_a   1.000
_cell.length_b   1.000
_cell.length_c   1.000
_cell.angle_alpha   90.00
_cell.angle_beta   90.00
_cell.angle_gamma   90.00
#
_symmetry.space_group_name_H-M   'P 1'
#
loop_
_entity.id
_entity.type
_entity.pdbx_description
1 polymer ?
#
loop_
_entity_poly.entity_id
_entity_poly.type
_entity_poly.pdbx_seq_one_letter_code
_entity_poly.pdbx_strand_id
1 'polypeptide(L)'
;SEKSPVVTRRINFIIEDLTQEICVYTARGLYEMHKFMFVLLMALKIDLQRRAISYEEFQYFIKGGAVLDLSAIRPKKCKWITDKTWLNLGALSALRQFQYVLSLVEASEKVWKSWYDKEAPEEEVIPDGFNHLDPFRKLLLI
;
A
#
# COMPACT_ATOMS: atom_id res chain seq x y z
N SER A 1 -25.84 8.82 15.53
CA SER A 1 -26.12 7.84 14.47
C SER A 1 -27.49 8.05 13.91
N GLU A 2 -27.58 8.08 12.58
CA GLU A 2 -28.84 8.29 11.87
C GLU A 2 -29.79 7.10 12.10
N LYS A 3 -31.07 7.40 12.37
CA LYS A 3 -32.07 6.35 12.58
C LYS A 3 -32.50 5.79 11.22
N SER A 4 -32.42 4.47 11.06
CA SER A 4 -32.94 3.76 9.88
C SER A 4 -33.91 2.65 10.30
N PRO A 5 -35.06 2.50 9.62
CA PRO A 5 -35.97 1.37 9.81
C PRO A 5 -35.38 0.06 9.22
N VAL A 6 -34.47 0.17 8.25
CA VAL A 6 -33.74 -0.97 7.69
C VAL A 6 -32.59 -1.33 8.63
N VAL A 7 -32.64 -2.55 9.18
CA VAL A 7 -31.68 -3.04 10.20
C VAL A 7 -30.25 -2.98 9.70
N THR A 8 -29.97 -3.50 8.50
CA THR A 8 -28.61 -3.51 7.92
C THR A 8 -28.04 -2.10 7.76
N ARG A 9 -28.85 -1.16 7.28
CA ARG A 9 -28.44 0.24 7.11
C ARG A 9 -28.19 0.91 8.46
N ARG A 10 -29.02 0.61 9.46
CA ARG A 10 -28.83 1.09 10.84
C ARG A 10 -27.53 0.56 11.44
N ILE A 11 -27.18 -0.71 11.22
CA ILE A 11 -25.92 -1.29 11.68
C ILE A 11 -24.72 -0.55 11.06
N ASN A 12 -24.75 -0.29 9.74
CA ASN A 12 -23.68 0.46 9.08
C ASN A 12 -23.54 1.87 9.64
N PHE A 13 -24.64 2.60 9.84
CA PHE A 13 -24.61 3.93 10.46
C PHE A 13 -24.07 3.93 11.89
N ILE A 14 -24.32 2.87 12.66
CA ILE A 14 -23.75 2.74 14.02
C ILE A 14 -22.24 2.51 13.93
N ILE A 15 -21.80 1.62 13.02
CA ILE A 15 -20.37 1.33 12.82
C ILE A 15 -19.61 2.57 12.38
N GLU A 16 -20.14 3.32 11.40
CA GLU A 16 -19.53 4.55 10.88
C GLU A 16 -19.37 5.61 11.98
N ASP A 17 -20.46 5.92 12.69
CA ASP A 17 -20.43 6.89 13.80
C ASP A 17 -19.44 6.50 14.89
N LEU A 18 -19.49 5.25 15.36
CA LEU A 18 -18.59 4.78 16.42
C LEU A 18 -17.12 4.79 15.96
N THR A 19 -16.86 4.42 14.70
CA THR A 19 -15.51 4.46 14.14
C THR A 19 -14.98 5.89 14.11
N GLN A 20 -15.80 6.85 13.67
CA GLN A 20 -15.42 8.27 13.66
C GLN A 20 -15.20 8.81 15.07
N GLU A 21 -16.11 8.51 16.00
CA GLU A 21 -16.03 8.97 17.39
C GLU A 21 -14.76 8.46 18.07
N ILE A 22 -14.48 7.16 17.96
CA ILE A 22 -13.27 6.54 18.50
C ILE A 22 -12.02 7.16 17.86
N CYS A 23 -11.99 7.32 16.54
CA CYS A 23 -10.85 7.92 15.84
C CYS A 23 -10.54 9.33 16.37
N VAL A 24 -11.56 10.19 16.46
CA VAL A 24 -11.40 11.57 16.94
C VAL A 24 -11.00 11.59 18.43
N TYR A 25 -11.64 10.76 19.25
CA TYR A 25 -11.36 10.73 20.69
C TYR A 25 -9.92 10.26 20.97
N THR A 26 -9.47 9.19 20.31
CA THR A 26 -8.09 8.70 20.44
C THR A 26 -7.09 9.71 19.89
N ALA A 27 -7.37 10.34 18.74
CA ALA A 27 -6.47 11.33 18.15
C ALA A 27 -6.21 12.54 19.07
N ARG A 28 -7.17 12.95 19.90
CA ARG A 28 -6.98 14.04 20.89
C ARG A 28 -5.91 13.73 21.94
N GLY A 29 -5.71 12.45 22.28
CA GLY A 29 -4.72 12.00 23.25
C GLY A 29 -3.34 11.70 22.65
N LEU A 30 -3.19 11.77 21.33
CA LEU A 30 -1.94 11.46 20.63
C LEU A 30 -1.15 12.73 20.30
N TYR A 31 0.17 12.64 20.38
CA TYR A 31 1.06 13.61 19.76
C TYR A 31 0.79 13.71 18.25
N GLU A 32 0.89 14.90 17.67
CA GLU A 32 0.63 15.14 16.23
C GLU A 32 1.40 14.14 15.34
N MET A 33 2.66 13.88 15.67
CA MET A 33 3.54 12.94 14.96
C MET A 33 2.99 11.51 14.87
N HIS A 34 2.12 11.10 15.81
CA HIS A 34 1.56 9.74 15.85
C HIS A 34 0.16 9.63 15.24
N LYS A 35 -0.52 10.75 15.00
CA LYS A 35 -1.92 10.73 14.54
C LYS A 35 -2.05 10.08 13.15
N PHE A 36 -1.16 10.41 12.22
CA PHE A 36 -1.19 9.85 10.88
C PHE A 36 -0.99 8.32 10.89
N MET A 37 0.02 7.86 11.65
CA MET A 37 0.28 6.42 11.83
C MET A 37 -0.93 5.70 12.42
N PHE A 38 -1.56 6.29 13.43
CA PHE A 38 -2.78 5.73 14.03
C PHE A 38 -3.93 5.63 13.03
N VAL A 39 -4.20 6.68 12.26
CA VAL A 39 -5.26 6.69 11.25
C VAL A 39 -4.99 5.64 10.17
N LEU A 40 -3.74 5.54 9.70
CA LEU A 40 -3.34 4.52 8.72
C LEU A 40 -3.57 3.10 9.27
N LEU A 41 -3.11 2.81 10.50
CA LEU A 41 -3.28 1.50 11.12
C LEU A 41 -4.76 1.15 11.35
N MET A 42 -5.58 2.13 11.74
CA MET A 42 -7.03 1.95 11.88
C MET A 42 -7.67 1.61 10.53
N ALA A 43 -7.35 2.35 9.47
CA ALA A 43 -7.85 2.10 8.12
C ALA A 43 -7.47 0.69 7.63
N LEU A 44 -6.19 0.31 7.75
CA LEU A 44 -5.71 -1.03 7.37
C LEU A 44 -6.39 -2.13 8.18
N LYS A 45 -6.66 -1.91 9.48
CA LYS A 45 -7.36 -2.87 10.32
C LYS A 45 -8.81 -3.09 9.87
N ILE A 46 -9.50 -2.02 9.50
CA ILE A 46 -10.86 -2.08 8.96
C ILE A 46 -10.86 -2.83 7.62
N ASP A 47 -9.93 -2.52 6.73
CA ASP A 47 -9.85 -3.16 5.41
C ASP A 47 -9.47 -4.64 5.49
N LEU A 48 -8.63 -5.03 6.45
CA LEU A 48 -8.36 -6.44 6.76
C LEU A 48 -9.63 -7.17 7.22
N GLN A 49 -10.43 -6.55 8.10
CA GLN A 49 -11.69 -7.15 8.56
C GLN A 49 -12.73 -7.25 7.44
N ARG A 50 -12.77 -6.27 6.54
CA ARG A 50 -13.63 -6.27 5.35
C ARG A 50 -13.13 -7.19 4.23
N ARG A 51 -11.93 -7.77 4.36
CA ARG A 51 -11.25 -8.56 3.33
C ARG A 51 -11.00 -7.77 2.03
N ALA A 52 -10.90 -6.45 2.12
CA ALA A 52 -10.50 -5.60 1.00
C ALA A 52 -9.00 -5.76 0.69
N ILE A 53 -8.22 -6.03 1.74
CA ILE A 53 -6.79 -6.36 1.67
C ILE A 53 -6.55 -7.71 2.35
N SER A 54 -5.64 -8.50 1.81
CA SER A 54 -5.25 -9.78 2.42
C SER A 54 -4.20 -9.57 3.51
N TYR A 55 -4.11 -10.52 4.44
CA TYR A 55 -3.07 -10.49 5.46
C TYR A 55 -1.67 -10.58 4.85
N GLU A 56 -1.52 -11.32 3.76
CA GLU A 56 -0.26 -11.44 3.01
C GLU A 56 0.18 -10.08 2.45
N GLU A 57 -0.69 -9.38 1.71
CA GLU A 57 -0.38 -8.05 1.18
C GLU A 57 -0.05 -7.06 2.32
N PHE A 58 -0.77 -7.13 3.44
CA PHE A 58 -0.44 -6.34 4.63
C PHE A 58 0.94 -6.67 5.21
N GLN A 59 1.34 -7.93 5.24
CA GLN A 59 2.69 -8.31 5.70
C GLN A 59 3.78 -7.73 4.79
N TYR A 60 3.57 -7.74 3.46
CA TYR A 60 4.50 -7.11 2.53
C TYR A 60 4.58 -5.59 2.74
N PHE A 61 3.45 -4.92 3.02
CA PHE A 61 3.44 -3.49 3.31
C PHE A 61 4.30 -3.12 4.53
N ILE A 62 4.20 -3.89 5.64
CA ILE A 62 4.90 -3.54 6.89
C ILE A 62 6.34 -4.07 6.97
N LYS A 63 6.67 -5.17 6.27
CA LYS A 63 8.01 -5.80 6.31
C LYS A 63 8.87 -5.42 5.11
N GLY A 64 8.26 -5.13 3.96
CA GLY A 64 8.96 -4.96 2.69
C GLY A 64 9.80 -6.18 2.33
N GLY A 65 10.88 -5.95 1.58
CA GLY A 65 11.87 -6.96 1.21
C GLY A 65 12.98 -7.18 2.24
N ALA A 66 12.79 -6.76 3.50
CA ALA A 66 13.82 -6.85 4.54
C ALA A 66 14.26 -8.29 4.89
N VAL A 67 13.49 -9.29 4.47
CA VAL A 67 13.79 -10.72 4.69
C VAL A 67 14.51 -11.35 3.48
N LEU A 68 14.59 -10.66 2.34
CA LEU A 68 15.19 -11.21 1.12
C LEU A 68 16.65 -10.79 0.96
N ASP A 69 17.49 -11.77 0.62
CA ASP A 69 18.86 -11.54 0.20
C ASP A 69 18.95 -11.26 -1.31
N LEU A 70 19.89 -10.39 -1.71
CA LEU A 70 20.12 -10.02 -3.11
C LEU A 70 20.48 -11.22 -4.00
N SER A 71 21.09 -12.25 -3.42
CA SER A 71 21.43 -13.50 -4.11
C SER A 71 20.21 -14.35 -4.45
N ALA A 72 19.07 -14.14 -3.78
CA ALA A 72 17.83 -14.86 -4.02
C ALA A 72 16.97 -14.22 -5.12
N ILE A 73 17.34 -13.03 -5.61
CA ILE A 73 16.61 -12.27 -6.62
C ILE A 73 17.45 -12.20 -7.89
N ARG A 74 16.76 -12.13 -9.05
CA ARG A 74 17.42 -11.96 -10.35
C ARG A 74 18.41 -10.78 -10.33
N PRO A 75 19.55 -10.88 -11.04
CA PRO A 75 20.56 -9.82 -11.06
C PRO A 75 19.97 -8.49 -11.53
N LYS A 76 20.25 -7.42 -10.79
CA LYS A 76 19.83 -6.06 -11.13
C LYS A 76 20.56 -5.59 -12.40
N LYS A 77 19.81 -5.28 -13.45
CA LYS A 77 20.34 -4.68 -14.69
C LYS A 77 20.25 -3.15 -14.70
N CYS A 78 19.23 -2.61 -14.04
CA CYS A 78 18.97 -1.18 -13.96
C CYS A 78 19.90 -0.52 -12.92
N LYS A 79 20.90 0.23 -13.37
CA LYS A 79 21.91 0.84 -12.46
C LYS A 79 21.37 1.97 -11.58
N TRP A 80 20.26 2.61 -12.00
CA TRP A 80 19.64 3.73 -11.28
C TRP A 80 18.80 3.28 -10.07
N ILE A 81 18.38 2.02 -10.02
CA ILE A 81 17.63 1.47 -8.89
C ILE A 81 18.59 1.09 -7.76
N THR A 82 18.29 1.48 -6.53
CA THR A 82 19.08 1.06 -5.36
C THR A 82 18.90 -0.42 -5.07
N ASP A 83 19.88 -1.06 -4.43
CA ASP A 83 19.76 -2.47 -4.06
C ASP A 83 18.56 -2.73 -3.14
N LYS A 84 18.28 -1.81 -2.20
CA LYS A 84 17.12 -1.87 -1.32
C LYS A 84 15.80 -1.83 -2.08
N THR A 85 15.66 -0.93 -3.05
CA THR A 85 14.45 -0.85 -3.90
C THR A 85 14.29 -2.13 -4.74
N TRP A 86 15.39 -2.66 -5.27
CA TRP A 86 15.34 -3.93 -6.02
C TRP A 86 14.93 -5.12 -5.16
N LEU A 87 15.41 -5.20 -3.91
CA LEU A 87 14.96 -6.19 -2.92
C LEU A 87 13.47 -6.08 -2.65
N ASN A 88 12.97 -4.85 -2.45
CA ASN A 88 11.54 -4.60 -2.22
C ASN A 88 10.68 -5.00 -3.41
N LEU A 89 11.10 -4.66 -4.65
CA LEU A 89 10.41 -5.12 -5.87
C LEU A 89 10.44 -6.65 -6.00
N GLY A 90 11.55 -7.27 -5.59
CA GLY A 90 11.67 -8.73 -5.50
C GLY A 90 10.65 -9.34 -4.54
N ALA A 91 10.51 -8.77 -3.34
CA ALA A 91 9.49 -9.20 -2.38
C ALA A 91 8.07 -9.03 -2.91
N LEU A 92 7.79 -7.86 -3.50
CA LEU A 92 6.49 -7.60 -4.10
C LEU A 92 6.14 -8.60 -5.21
N SER A 93 7.12 -9.09 -5.97
CA SER A 93 6.88 -10.06 -7.05
C SER A 93 6.27 -11.40 -6.60
N ALA A 94 6.27 -11.70 -5.30
CA ALA A 94 5.54 -12.85 -4.76
C ALA A 94 4.01 -12.67 -4.81
N LEU A 95 3.53 -11.43 -4.83
CA LEU A 95 2.12 -11.11 -4.98
C LEU A 95 1.71 -11.20 -6.46
N ARG A 96 0.56 -11.84 -6.72
CA ARG A 96 0.07 -12.10 -8.08
C ARG A 96 -0.01 -10.86 -8.96
N GLN A 97 -0.39 -9.71 -8.40
CA GLN A 97 -0.53 -8.45 -9.12
C GLN A 97 0.83 -7.89 -9.58
N PHE A 98 1.92 -8.28 -8.93
CA PHE A 98 3.27 -7.76 -9.18
C PHE A 98 4.23 -8.84 -9.69
N GLN A 99 3.75 -10.04 -10.01
CA GLN A 99 4.59 -11.18 -10.45
C GLN A 99 5.56 -10.86 -11.60
N TYR A 100 5.21 -9.89 -12.45
CA TYR A 100 6.02 -9.45 -13.58
C TYR A 100 6.70 -8.09 -13.38
N VAL A 101 6.64 -7.49 -12.19
CA VAL A 101 7.12 -6.12 -11.94
C VAL A 101 8.59 -5.98 -12.31
N LEU A 102 9.45 -6.93 -11.93
CA LEU A 102 10.89 -6.87 -12.24
C LEU A 102 11.17 -6.96 -13.75
N SER A 103 10.40 -7.79 -14.48
CA SER A 103 10.54 -7.89 -15.95
C SER A 103 10.05 -6.63 -16.65
N LEU A 104 8.96 -6.03 -16.17
CA LEU A 104 8.39 -4.81 -16.75
C LEU A 104 9.34 -3.62 -16.54
N VAL A 105 9.88 -3.48 -15.34
CA VAL A 105 10.89 -2.46 -15.01
C VAL A 105 12.13 -2.58 -15.91
N GLU A 106 12.62 -3.81 -16.16
CA GLU A 106 13.75 -4.01 -17.08
C GLU A 106 13.38 -3.76 -18.56
N ALA A 107 12.19 -4.17 -18.99
CA ALA A 107 11.76 -4.03 -20.39
C ALA A 107 11.50 -2.54 -20.75
N SER A 108 10.91 -1.79 -19.83
CA SER A 108 10.50 -0.39 -19.99
C SER A 108 11.40 0.55 -19.17
N GLU A 109 12.70 0.25 -19.05
CA GLU A 109 13.64 0.95 -18.12
C GLU A 109 13.58 2.48 -18.24
N LYS A 110 13.54 3.02 -19.46
CA LYS A 110 13.51 4.48 -19.69
C LYS A 110 12.26 5.14 -19.09
N VAL A 111 11.11 4.48 -19.19
CA VAL A 111 9.83 5.00 -18.70
C VAL A 111 9.81 4.95 -17.17
N TRP A 112 10.22 3.82 -16.59
CA TRP A 112 10.33 3.67 -15.14
C TRP A 112 11.33 4.62 -14.52
N LYS A 113 12.49 4.82 -15.15
CA LYS A 113 13.46 5.81 -14.71
C LYS A 113 12.88 7.22 -14.77
N SER A 114 12.21 7.58 -15.86
CA SER A 114 11.57 8.89 -16.00
C SER A 114 10.47 9.12 -14.96
N TRP A 115 9.76 8.07 -14.54
CA TRP A 115 8.77 8.14 -13.46
C TRP A 115 9.44 8.26 -12.10
N TYR A 116 10.47 7.44 -11.83
CA TYR A 116 11.24 7.44 -10.59
C TYR A 116 11.96 8.76 -10.32
N ASP A 117 12.45 9.43 -11.37
CA ASP A 117 13.17 10.71 -11.27
C ASP A 117 12.23 11.92 -11.11
N LYS A 118 10.90 11.72 -11.01
CA LYS A 118 9.94 12.79 -10.74
C LYS A 118 10.02 13.29 -9.29
N GLU A 119 9.62 14.53 -9.08
CA GLU A 119 9.58 15.14 -7.73
C GLU A 119 8.50 14.50 -6.84
N ALA A 120 7.35 14.15 -7.42
CA ALA A 120 6.23 13.48 -6.76
C ALA A 120 5.72 12.30 -7.62
N PRO A 121 6.48 11.18 -7.71
CA PRO A 121 6.12 10.03 -8.55
C PRO A 121 4.75 9.41 -8.19
N GLU A 122 4.32 9.53 -6.94
CA GLU A 122 3.01 9.08 -6.44
C GLU A 122 1.81 9.81 -7.05
N GLU A 123 2.02 11.04 -7.57
CA GLU A 123 1.00 11.83 -8.25
C GLU A 123 0.98 11.57 -9.77
N GLU A 124 2.01 10.90 -10.28
CA GLU A 124 2.21 10.63 -11.70
C GLU A 124 1.58 9.29 -12.12
N VAL A 125 1.34 9.15 -13.42
CA VAL A 125 0.79 7.89 -13.96
C VAL A 125 1.84 6.78 -13.83
N ILE A 126 1.54 5.79 -12.99
CA ILE A 126 2.42 4.63 -12.80
C ILE A 126 2.52 3.83 -14.11
N PRO A 127 3.74 3.52 -14.61
CA PRO A 127 3.94 2.80 -15.87
C PRO A 127 3.33 1.39 -15.91
N ASP A 128 3.32 0.80 -17.11
CA ASP A 128 2.98 -0.61 -17.37
C ASP A 128 1.65 -1.11 -16.77
N GLY A 129 0.67 -0.21 -16.68
CA GLY A 129 -0.70 -0.54 -16.29
C GLY A 129 -0.96 -0.57 -14.78
N PHE A 130 0.06 -0.35 -13.95
CA PHE A 130 -0.08 -0.32 -12.49
C PHE A 130 -0.91 0.88 -11.99
N ASN A 131 -1.16 1.89 -12.84
CA ASN A 131 -2.06 2.99 -12.48
C ASN A 131 -3.53 2.56 -12.28
N HIS A 132 -3.94 1.37 -12.75
CA HIS A 132 -5.29 0.85 -12.55
C HIS A 132 -5.47 0.09 -11.23
N LEU A 133 -4.40 -0.09 -10.45
CA LEU A 133 -4.47 -0.70 -9.13
C LEU A 133 -5.33 0.16 -8.18
N ASP A 134 -5.96 -0.49 -7.21
CA ASP A 134 -6.62 0.21 -6.11
C ASP A 134 -5.59 0.93 -5.21
N PRO A 135 -6.04 1.89 -4.37
CA PRO A 135 -5.14 2.71 -3.57
C PRO A 135 -4.15 1.91 -2.72
N PHE A 136 -4.55 0.79 -2.12
CA PHE A 136 -3.65 0.02 -1.26
C PHE A 136 -2.56 -0.67 -2.08
N ARG A 137 -2.91 -1.23 -3.24
CA ARG A 137 -1.91 -1.85 -4.13
C ARG A 137 -0.98 -0.82 -4.78
N LYS A 138 -1.44 0.42 -5.00
CA LYS A 138 -0.53 1.52 -5.34
C LYS A 138 0.44 1.83 -4.21
N LEU A 139 -0.04 1.90 -2.97
CA LEU A 139 0.81 2.11 -1.78
C LEU A 139 1.83 1.00 -1.54
N LEU A 140 1.60 -0.23 -2.02
CA LEU A 140 2.59 -1.30 -1.97
C LEU A 140 3.79 -1.03 -2.90
N LEU A 141 3.55 -0.35 -4.03
CA LEU A 141 4.54 -0.14 -5.07
C LEU A 141 5.40 1.11 -4.84
N ILE A 142 4.79 2.16 -4.28
CA ILE A 142 5.43 3.45 -3.95
C ILE A 142 6.30 3.29 -2.69
#